data_AF-A0A3F3IHI5-F1
#
_entry.id   AF-A0A3F3IHI5-F1
#
_cell.length_a   1.000
_cell.length_b   1.000
_cell.length_c   1.000
_cell.angle_alpha   90.00
_cell.angle_beta   90.00
_cell.angle_gamma   90.00
#
_symmetry.space_group_name_H-M   'P 1'
#
loop_
_entity.id
_entity.type
_entity.pdbx_description
1 polymer ?
#
loop_
_entity_poly.entity_id
_entity_poly.type
_entity_poly.pdbx_seq_one_letter_code
_entity_poly.pdbx_strand_id
1 'polypeptide(L)'
;MTRPPQNFEFIEDSRDFHDQTADLAGATSFITRDGCFVNISFFRTFVKSLRRKDDFMPDGSLLTLQRFASVTLSEEEARALYKSLEQTFELITQQKEADK
;
A
#
# COMPACT_ATOMS: atom_id res chain seq x y z
N MET A 1 0.53 11.26 -8.95
CA MET A 1 1.89 10.97 -9.49
C MET A 1 2.85 12.00 -8.91
N THR A 2 3.87 11.55 -8.18
CA THR A 2 4.94 12.41 -7.64
C THR A 2 5.81 12.91 -8.78
N ARG A 3 6.04 14.22 -8.87
CA ARG A 3 6.89 14.83 -9.90
C ARG A 3 8.35 14.85 -9.43
N PRO A 4 9.33 14.64 -10.33
CA PRO A 4 10.72 14.83 -9.95
C PRO A 4 11.00 16.32 -9.65
N PRO A 5 11.99 16.63 -8.80
CA PRO A 5 12.45 18.01 -8.60
C PRO A 5 12.88 18.67 -9.92
N GLN A 6 12.90 20.01 -9.96
CA GLN A 6 12.96 20.81 -11.20
C GLN A 6 14.12 20.44 -12.15
N ASN A 7 15.28 20.06 -11.60
CA ASN A 7 16.52 19.74 -12.34
C ASN A 7 16.76 18.23 -12.55
N PHE A 8 15.79 17.40 -12.19
CA PHE A 8 15.93 15.95 -12.18
C PHE A 8 14.91 15.31 -13.10
N GLU A 9 15.26 14.13 -13.60
CA GLU A 9 14.35 13.23 -14.31
C GLU A 9 14.54 11.79 -13.84
N PHE A 10 13.51 10.97 -14.06
CA PHE A 10 13.58 9.55 -13.71
C PHE A 10 14.42 8.82 -14.75
N ILE A 11 15.36 7.99 -14.30
CA ILE A 11 16.28 7.23 -15.17
C ILE A 11 15.52 6.08 -15.86
N GLU A 12 14.60 5.44 -15.13
CA GLU A 12 13.76 4.34 -15.60
C GLU A 12 12.50 4.23 -14.73
N ASP A 13 11.39 3.81 -15.33
CA ASP A 13 10.19 3.38 -14.62
C ASP A 13 10.47 1.96 -14.11
N SER A 14 11.03 1.85 -12.92
CA SER A 14 11.44 0.60 -12.26
C SER A 14 10.23 -0.26 -11.86
N ARG A 15 9.37 -0.61 -12.82
CA ARG A 15 8.25 -1.54 -12.60
C ARG A 15 8.72 -2.86 -12.00
N ASP A 16 9.97 -3.22 -12.23
CA ASP A 16 10.63 -4.45 -11.76
C ASP A 16 11.39 -4.27 -10.44
N PHE A 17 11.51 -3.05 -9.89
CA PHE A 17 12.12 -2.78 -8.58
C PHE A 17 11.04 -2.35 -7.58
N HIS A 18 10.26 -3.34 -7.15
CA HIS A 18 9.24 -3.18 -6.12
C HIS A 18 9.58 -4.10 -4.96
N ASP A 19 9.45 -3.63 -3.72
CA ASP A 19 9.34 -4.55 -2.59
C ASP A 19 8.06 -5.37 -2.81
N GLN A 20 8.19 -6.69 -2.82
CA GLN A 20 7.05 -7.60 -3.07
C GLN A 20 6.08 -7.63 -1.88
N THR A 21 6.49 -7.12 -0.73
CA THR A 21 5.62 -6.88 0.42
C THR A 21 4.78 -5.63 0.19
N ALA A 22 3.45 -5.79 0.22
CA ALA A 22 2.54 -4.66 0.33
C ALA A 22 2.74 -4.04 1.72
N ASP A 23 3.67 -3.08 1.84
CA ASP A 23 4.16 -2.60 3.13
C ASP A 23 3.14 -1.76 3.93
N LEU A 24 2.01 -1.36 3.34
CA LEU A 24 1.04 -0.55 4.05
C LEU A 24 -0.40 -0.82 3.58
N ALA A 25 -1.20 -1.40 4.47
CA ALA A 25 -2.65 -1.28 4.44
C ALA A 25 -3.05 -0.08 5.31
N GLY A 26 -3.39 1.04 4.68
CA GLY A 26 -3.90 2.22 5.37
C GLY A 26 -5.41 2.11 5.53
N ALA A 27 -5.91 2.20 6.77
CA ALA A 27 -7.34 2.32 7.04
C ALA A 27 -7.69 3.80 7.27
N THR A 28 -8.70 4.29 6.57
CA THR A 28 -9.27 5.64 6.77
C THR A 28 -10.77 5.52 6.94
N SER A 29 -11.34 6.32 7.83
CA SER A 29 -12.79 6.43 7.98
C SER A 29 -13.26 7.80 7.51
N PHE A 30 -14.43 7.84 6.87
CA PHE A 30 -15.06 9.10 6.49
C PHE A 30 -16.58 9.01 6.66
N ILE A 31 -17.17 10.14 7.04
CA ILE A 31 -18.61 10.30 7.25
C ILE A 31 -19.20 11.01 6.04
N THR A 32 -20.22 10.43 5.45
CA THR A 32 -20.99 11.01 4.34
C THR A 32 -22.44 11.26 4.78
N ARG A 33 -23.27 11.83 3.90
CA ARG A 33 -24.71 11.95 4.16
C ARG A 33 -25.41 10.60 4.28
N ASP A 34 -24.86 9.57 3.63
CA ASP A 34 -25.44 8.24 3.53
C ASP A 34 -24.92 7.27 4.60
N GLY A 35 -24.03 7.74 5.50
CA GLY A 35 -23.50 6.96 6.61
C GLY A 35 -21.99 7.04 6.81
N CYS A 36 -21.49 6.18 7.70
CA CYS A 36 -20.07 6.02 8.04
C CYS A 36 -19.45 4.92 7.18
N PHE A 37 -18.31 5.22 6.57
CA PHE A 37 -17.59 4.27 5.71
C PHE A 37 -16.13 4.13 6.14
N VAL A 38 -15.60 2.93 5.96
CA VAL A 38 -14.19 2.60 6.17
C VAL A 38 -13.56 2.25 4.83
N ASN A 39 -12.47 2.91 4.47
CA ASN A 39 -11.66 2.57 3.32
C ASN A 39 -10.34 1.94 3.75
N ILE A 40 -10.11 0.73 3.27
CA ILE A 40 -8.86 -0.02 3.42
C ILE A 40 -8.12 0.11 2.08
N SER A 41 -7.00 0.82 2.09
CA SER A 41 -6.16 1.04 0.91
C SER A 41 -4.86 0.26 1.01
N PHE A 42 -4.52 -0.47 -0.04
CA PHE A 42 -3.28 -1.24 -0.15
C PHE A 42 -2.31 -0.50 -1.05
N PHE A 43 -1.12 -0.23 -0.51
CA PHE A 43 -0.07 0.49 -1.19
C PHE A 43 1.10 -0.42 -1.51
N ARG A 44 1.74 -0.15 -2.65
CA ARG A 44 3.03 -0.71 -3.01
C ARG A 44 4.05 0.43 -3.03
N THR A 45 5.21 0.16 -2.47
CA THR A 45 6.35 1.08 -2.46
C THR A 45 7.20 0.81 -3.69
N PHE A 46 7.59 1.88 -4.39
CA PHE A 46 8.48 1.85 -5.53
C PHE A 46 9.64 2.81 -5.30
N VAL A 47 10.85 2.35 -5.60
CA VAL A 47 12.05 3.19 -5.58
C VAL A 47 12.31 3.65 -7.01
N LYS A 48 12.22 4.96 -7.24
CA LYS A 48 12.51 5.56 -8.56
C LYS A 48 13.86 6.27 -8.51
N SER A 49 14.80 5.82 -9.33
CA SER A 49 16.11 6.45 -9.45
C SER A 49 16.02 7.79 -10.18
N LEU A 50 16.70 8.79 -9.67
CA LEU A 50 16.78 10.14 -10.23
C LEU A 50 18.16 10.36 -10.87
N ARG A 51 18.17 11.00 -12.04
CA ARG A 51 19.37 11.64 -12.60
C ARG A 51 19.15 13.13 -12.75
N ARG A 52 20.24 13.88 -12.70
CA ARG A 52 20.25 15.27 -13.14
C ARG A 52 20.11 15.33 -14.66
N LYS A 53 19.37 16.34 -15.13
CA LYS A 53 19.16 16.57 -16.57
C LYS A 53 20.43 17.05 -17.29
N ASP A 54 21.31 17.73 -16.55
CA ASP A 54 22.41 18.49 -17.15
C ASP A 54 23.69 17.66 -17.38
N ASP A 55 23.91 16.63 -16.56
CA ASP A 55 25.15 15.83 -16.56
C ASP A 55 24.90 14.31 -16.67
N PHE A 56 23.64 13.89 -16.76
CA PHE A 56 23.20 12.48 -16.75
C PHE A 56 23.71 11.68 -15.55
N MET A 57 24.15 12.35 -14.48
CA MET A 57 24.72 11.68 -13.32
C MET A 57 23.60 11.17 -12.40
N PRO A 58 23.64 9.91 -11.93
CA PRO A 58 22.70 9.41 -10.92
C PRO A 58 22.92 10.16 -9.61
N ASP A 59 21.89 10.81 -9.09
CA ASP A 59 22.02 11.76 -7.97
C ASP A 59 21.04 11.45 -6.82
N GLY A 60 20.31 10.32 -6.91
CA GLY A 60 19.53 9.80 -5.78
C GLY A 60 18.41 8.84 -6.17
N SER A 61 17.58 8.49 -5.20
CA SER A 61 16.35 7.73 -5.40
C SER A 61 15.19 8.38 -4.65
N LEU A 62 13.97 8.19 -5.16
CA LEU A 62 12.74 8.70 -4.58
C LEU A 62 11.81 7.53 -4.27
N LEU A 63 11.37 7.46 -3.01
CA LEU A 63 10.35 6.53 -2.58
C LEU A 63 8.98 7.05 -3.03
N THR A 64 8.27 6.25 -3.80
CA THR A 64 6.91 6.53 -4.25
C THR A 64 5.96 5.46 -3.73
N LEU A 65 4.83 5.90 -3.18
CA LEU A 65 3.74 5.03 -2.79
C LEU A 65 2.68 5.05 -3.89
N GLN A 66 2.29 3.88 -4.38
CA GLN A 66 1.19 3.72 -5.32
C GLN A 66 0.13 2.83 -4.70
N ARG A 67 -1.09 3.35 -4.63
CA ARG A 67 -2.26 2.55 -4.26
C ARG A 67 -2.60 1.61 -5.41
N PHE A 68 -2.58 0.29 -5.17
CA PHE A 68 -2.93 -0.71 -6.19
C PHE A 68 -4.33 -1.29 -5.98
N ALA A 69 -4.82 -1.31 -4.74
CA ALA A 69 -6.17 -1.73 -4.42
C ALA A 69 -6.75 -0.86 -3.30
N SER A 70 -8.08 -0.72 -3.30
CA SER A 70 -8.80 -0.16 -2.17
C SER A 70 -10.18 -0.76 -2.07
N VAL A 71 -10.61 -1.06 -0.86
CA VAL A 71 -11.95 -1.53 -0.56
C VAL A 71 -12.62 -0.51 0.35
N THR A 72 -13.82 -0.08 -0.01
CA THR A 72 -14.67 0.75 0.85
C THR A 72 -15.80 -0.12 1.37
N LEU A 73 -16.02 -0.06 2.67
CA LEU A 73 -16.99 -0.86 3.41
C LEU A 73 -17.89 0.08 4.22
N SER A 74 -19.15 -0.30 4.42
CA SER A 74 -19.95 0.29 5.50
C SER A 74 -19.33 -0.05 6.86
N GLU A 75 -19.74 0.65 7.90
CA GLU A 75 -19.30 0.33 9.25
C GLU A 75 -19.71 -1.11 9.66
N GLU A 76 -20.92 -1.55 9.31
CA GLU A 76 -21.37 -2.91 9.59
C GLU A 76 -20.51 -3.96 8.87
N GLU A 77 -20.20 -3.73 7.59
CA GLU A 77 -19.35 -4.61 6.79
C GLU A 77 -17.92 -4.67 7.34
N ALA A 78 -17.37 -3.53 7.78
CA ALA A 78 -16.04 -3.48 8.39
C ALA A 78 -15.99 -4.26 9.71
N ARG A 79 -17.04 -4.17 10.56
CA ARG A 79 -17.14 -4.94 11.81
C ARG A 79 -17.30 -6.43 11.55
N ALA A 80 -18.07 -6.81 10.53
CA ALA A 80 -18.20 -8.21 10.12
C ALA A 80 -16.86 -8.79 9.65
N LEU A 81 -16.15 -8.04 8.79
CA LEU A 81 -14.82 -8.43 8.31
C LEU A 81 -13.83 -8.63 9.46
N TYR A 82 -13.81 -7.73 10.45
CA TYR A 82 -12.95 -7.84 11.63
C TYR A 82 -13.18 -9.16 12.38
N LYS A 83 -14.44 -9.52 12.65
CA LYS A 83 -14.79 -10.78 13.33
C LYS A 83 -14.40 -12.02 12.51
N SER A 84 -14.60 -11.99 11.20
CA SER A 84 -14.21 -13.11 10.33
C SER A 84 -12.69 -13.31 10.28
N LEU A 85 -11.92 -12.21 10.31
CA LEU A 85 -10.46 -12.28 10.36
C LEU A 85 -9.95 -12.87 11.68
N GLU A 86 -10.56 -12.48 12.81
CA GLU A 86 -10.25 -13.04 14.14
C GLU A 86 -10.45 -14.57 14.17
N GLN A 87 -11.62 -15.04 13.74
CA GLN A 87 -11.92 -16.48 13.65
C GLN A 87 -10.95 -17.23 12.73
N THR A 88 -10.59 -16.62 11.59
CA THR A 88 -9.62 -17.23 10.67
C THR A 88 -8.24 -17.36 11.31
N PHE A 89 -7.81 -16.37 12.09
CA PHE A 89 -6.53 -16.39 12.77
C PHE A 89 -6.48 -17.47 13.87
N GLU A 90 -7.57 -17.64 14.62
CA GLU A 90 -7.70 -18.71 15.62
C GLU A 90 -7.58 -20.10 14.97
N LEU A 91 -8.27 -20.32 13.84
CA LEU A 91 -8.18 -21.58 13.09
C LEU A 91 -6.75 -21.87 12.60
N ILE A 92 -6.07 -20.87 12.05
CA ILE A 92 -4.67 -21.01 11.61
C ILE A 92 -3.76 -21.36 12.79
N THR A 93 -4.01 -20.77 13.96
CA THR A 93 -3.21 -21.01 15.17
C THR A 93 -3.41 -22.44 15.68
N GLN A 94 -4.65 -22.90 15.76
CA GLN A 94 -4.99 -24.27 16.17
C GLN A 94 -4.35 -25.30 15.22
N GLN A 95 -4.36 -25.04 13.91
CA GLN A 95 -3.75 -25.93 12.93
C GLN A 95 -2.23 -26.04 13.10
N LYS A 96 -1.54 -24.93 13.37
CA LYS A 96 -0.09 -24.93 13.67
C LYS A 96 0.27 -25.64 14.97
N GLU A 97 -0.63 -25.67 15.94
CA GLU A 97 -0.43 -26.40 17.20
C GLU A 97 -0.67 -27.90 17.03
N ALA A 98 -1.60 -28.30 16.16
CA ALA A 98 -1.87 -29.71 15.83
C ALA A 98 -0.77 -30.37 14.97
N ASP A 99 -0.05 -29.57 14.17
CA ASP A 99 1.05 -30.04 13.30
C ASP A 99 2.42 -30.14 14.02
N LYS A 100 2.48 -29.92 15.35
CA LYS A 100 3.69 -30.06 16.19
C LYS A 100 3.68 -31.34 17.01
#